data_AF-A0A2T0SL71-F1
#
_entry.id   AF-A0A2T0SL71-F1
#
_cell.length_a   1.000
_cell.length_b   1.000
_cell.length_c   1.000
_cell.angle_alpha   90.00
_cell.angle_beta   90.00
_cell.angle_gamma   90.00
#
_symmetry.space_group_name_H-M   'P 1'
#
loop_
_entity.id
_entity.type
_entity.pdbx_description
1 polymer ?
#
loop_
_entity_poly.entity_id
_entity_poly.type
_entity_poly.pdbx_seq_one_letter_code
_entity_poly.pdbx_strand_id
1 'polypeptide(L)'
;MALLLTSRLGWTYNYNEHKAIGNAAMSEVVNRMMGKGYFVDSLTAAQFLATQLHLRYDAQHQEWLFEELSVSPNTISYGDLNGLSGDHESNPLEMSEQLSYNNSVLNRIVQLQIQYGQQFLSGAPDKQLLNTDFQYGLLALTNFNHFYAYGKSLTWHLQTVDRQDIVDLLNPENTERVFSALKKQNSIRMYVTLHAVAIQLAQQAGQFAHQQQADKARLYLFYAVLYNAFADHFVEDMCAAGHMVVKRSLAGGITNNKALHDFYNRIGLQVVNLQGTTWKTNGDGFLNIPENKWQTARSFALLTKVPVTVKYQRAIEVVSQSLFEVMDAYFDATRTGSATFLQTIPDSPKRHQADQRETFYITHFGALSLVPLPLDSDIARYFPTDIRKKELIQLNRIPYYRNYARSRVANSLIVGFGQVRDINNTDDFLPYGVFDTRIIIGSKHYNYHDRARKRGTFDTWRGLTAAFAYGQPLYTLIPETTERPQPFYQIKGGVNLTGDLWLTRNTYVGLHSYLESGLFLQNGKPHWLVSPSVGIQFLPFVGTWAGTLPKIASKIVQLIVSQKWIASYQLISGRPSQLVIQSEFDISL
;
A
#
# COMPACT_ATOMS: atom_id res chain seq x y z
N MET A 1 -31.88 -4.87 7.75
CA MET A 1 -30.98 -4.36 8.82
C MET A 1 -29.64 -5.05 8.66
N ALA A 2 -28.83 -4.56 7.72
CA ALA A 2 -27.55 -5.16 7.35
C ALA A 2 -26.55 -4.90 8.48
N LEU A 3 -26.10 -5.97 9.16
CA LEU A 3 -24.93 -5.88 10.02
C LEU A 3 -23.75 -5.47 9.13
N LEU A 4 -23.46 -4.17 9.13
CA LEU A 4 -22.16 -3.60 8.76
C LEU A 4 -21.14 -4.13 9.76
N LEU A 5 -20.71 -5.38 9.57
CA LEU A 5 -19.42 -5.88 10.02
C LEU A 5 -18.36 -5.24 9.11
N THR A 6 -18.30 -3.91 9.12
CA THR A 6 -17.14 -3.18 8.62
C THR A 6 -16.02 -3.49 9.61
N SER A 7 -15.22 -4.51 9.29
CA SER A 7 -13.88 -4.62 9.85
C SER A 7 -13.27 -3.23 9.78
N ARG A 8 -12.99 -2.63 10.94
CA ARG A 8 -12.27 -1.36 11.15
C ARG A 8 -11.51 -0.99 9.87
N LEU A 9 -12.12 -0.13 9.04
CA LEU A 9 -11.54 0.42 7.82
C LEU A 9 -10.45 1.41 8.25
N GLY A 10 -9.42 0.84 8.85
CA GLY A 10 -8.44 1.58 9.58
C GLY A 10 -7.24 1.88 8.71
N TRP A 11 -7.37 2.85 7.81
CA TRP A 11 -6.30 3.36 6.95
C TRP A 11 -5.23 4.10 7.76
N THR A 12 -4.39 3.36 8.47
CA THR A 12 -3.25 3.94 9.18
C THR A 12 -2.29 4.56 8.17
N TYR A 13 -2.51 5.84 7.87
CA TYR A 13 -1.59 6.71 7.16
C TYR A 13 -0.44 7.03 8.09
N ASN A 14 0.78 6.90 7.59
CA ASN A 14 1.98 6.94 8.44
C ASN A 14 2.56 8.35 8.47
N TYR A 15 1.70 9.30 8.83
CA TYR A 15 2.01 10.72 8.94
C TYR A 15 3.36 10.98 9.61
N ASN A 16 3.64 10.35 10.75
CA ASN A 16 4.89 10.58 11.48
C ASN A 16 6.11 9.97 10.77
N GLU A 17 5.94 8.90 9.99
CA GLU A 17 7.03 8.33 9.19
C GLU A 17 7.37 9.25 8.01
N HIS A 18 6.35 9.73 7.28
CA HIS A 18 6.50 10.68 6.17
C HIS A 18 7.06 12.01 6.66
N LYS A 19 6.54 12.52 7.79
CA LYS A 19 7.09 13.71 8.45
C LYS A 19 8.57 13.58 8.74
N ALA A 20 8.97 12.48 9.36
CA ALA A 20 10.37 12.31 9.71
C ALA A 20 11.26 12.15 8.46
N ILE A 21 10.77 11.53 7.38
CA ILE A 21 11.51 11.44 6.10
C ILE A 21 11.68 12.83 5.49
N GLY A 22 10.60 13.61 5.36
CA GLY A 22 10.62 14.96 4.80
C GLY A 22 11.52 15.92 5.60
N ASN A 23 11.49 15.85 6.93
CA ASN A 23 12.33 16.71 7.78
C ASN A 23 13.82 16.38 7.65
N ALA A 24 14.16 15.08 7.59
CA ALA A 24 15.52 14.65 7.32
C ALA A 24 15.97 15.07 5.91
N ALA A 25 15.11 14.94 4.91
CA ALA A 25 15.39 15.33 3.53
C ALA A 25 15.62 16.84 3.37
N MET A 26 14.83 17.67 4.07
CA MET A 26 15.02 19.12 4.11
C MET A 26 16.34 19.51 4.77
N SER A 27 16.79 18.76 5.78
CA SER A 27 18.12 18.98 6.35
C SER A 27 19.24 18.55 5.39
N GLU A 28 19.06 17.43 4.67
CA GLU A 28 20.03 16.93 3.70
C GLU A 28 20.13 17.82 2.46
N VAL A 29 19.02 18.42 1.99
CA VAL A 29 19.06 19.31 0.81
C VAL A 29 19.91 20.55 1.06
N VAL A 30 19.91 21.09 2.27
CA VAL A 30 20.79 22.21 2.66
C VAL A 30 22.25 21.83 2.47
N ASN A 31 22.63 20.62 2.91
CA ASN A 31 23.99 20.11 2.72
C ASN A 31 24.32 19.90 1.24
N ARG A 32 23.37 19.41 0.44
CA ARG A 32 23.54 19.24 -1.02
C ARG A 32 23.74 20.58 -1.74
N MET A 33 22.97 21.61 -1.39
CA MET A 33 23.13 22.95 -1.95
C MET A 33 24.50 23.56 -1.59
N MET A 34 24.97 23.36 -0.35
CA MET A 34 26.34 23.74 0.03
C MET A 34 27.39 22.97 -0.78
N GLY A 35 27.24 21.65 -0.90
CA GLY A 35 28.15 20.80 -1.68
C GLY A 35 28.20 21.15 -3.18
N LYS A 36 27.10 21.66 -3.73
CA LYS A 36 27.01 22.19 -5.10
C LYS A 36 27.66 23.57 -5.26
N GLY A 37 27.93 24.27 -4.16
CA GLY A 37 28.56 25.58 -4.14
C GLY A 37 27.58 26.76 -4.22
N TYR A 38 26.28 26.53 -3.98
CA TYR A 38 25.30 27.64 -3.92
C TYR A 38 25.45 28.50 -2.67
N PHE A 39 25.98 27.92 -1.59
CA PHE A 39 26.26 28.63 -0.36
C PHE A 39 27.67 28.31 0.12
N VAL A 40 28.34 29.32 0.68
CA VAL A 40 29.69 29.18 1.23
C VAL A 40 29.68 28.42 2.56
N ASP A 41 28.62 28.59 3.35
CA ASP A 41 28.45 27.97 4.66
C ASP A 41 26.97 27.81 5.04
N SER A 42 26.73 27.17 6.19
CA SER A 42 25.39 26.91 6.72
C SER A 42 24.66 28.19 7.14
N LEU A 43 25.38 29.26 7.48
CA LEU A 43 24.76 30.53 7.87
C LEU A 43 24.14 31.22 6.65
N THR A 44 24.85 31.22 5.53
CA THR A 44 24.37 31.80 4.27
C THR A 44 23.17 31.01 3.73
N ALA A 45 23.21 29.67 3.84
CA ALA A 45 22.08 28.82 3.50
C ALA A 45 20.85 29.10 4.40
N ALA A 46 21.06 29.24 5.71
CA ALA A 46 19.99 29.57 6.66
C ALA A 46 19.35 30.94 6.35
N GLN A 47 20.15 31.94 5.99
CA GLN A 47 19.66 33.26 5.59
C GLN A 47 18.83 33.19 4.32
N PHE A 48 19.23 32.39 3.34
CA PHE A 48 18.42 32.14 2.15
C PHE A 48 17.07 31.52 2.50
N LEU A 49 17.05 30.46 3.30
CA LEU A 49 15.80 29.80 3.71
C LEU A 49 14.88 30.75 4.50
N ALA A 50 15.45 31.57 5.39
CA ALA A 50 14.70 32.56 6.16
C ALA A 50 14.12 33.67 5.28
N THR A 51 14.83 34.11 4.23
CA THR A 51 14.40 35.28 3.43
C THR A 51 13.57 34.90 2.19
N GLN A 52 13.87 33.76 1.56
CA GLN A 52 13.22 33.32 0.31
C GLN A 52 12.09 32.32 0.53
N LEU A 53 12.05 31.65 1.68
CA LEU A 53 11.01 30.66 2.01
C LEU A 53 10.33 30.94 3.35
N HIS A 54 10.74 31.99 4.08
CA HIS A 54 10.23 32.31 5.42
C HIS A 54 10.26 31.09 6.36
N LEU A 55 11.40 30.38 6.32
CA LEU A 55 11.65 29.24 7.18
C LEU A 55 12.44 29.66 8.42
N ARG A 56 11.99 29.19 9.58
CA ARG A 56 12.71 29.30 10.85
C ARG A 56 13.27 27.95 11.25
N TYR A 57 14.52 27.91 11.68
CA TYR A 57 15.11 26.68 12.22
C TYR A 57 14.75 26.52 13.71
N ASP A 58 14.15 25.38 14.05
CA ASP A 58 13.93 24.96 15.43
C ASP A 58 15.09 24.06 15.88
N ALA A 59 15.98 24.62 16.71
CA ALA A 59 17.14 23.90 17.23
C ALA A 59 16.78 22.76 18.20
N GLN A 60 15.61 22.81 18.85
CA GLN A 60 15.20 21.78 19.81
C GLN A 60 14.85 20.48 19.09
N HIS A 61 14.11 20.58 17.99
CA HIS A 61 13.65 19.43 17.21
C HIS A 61 14.50 19.18 15.95
N GLN A 62 15.41 20.10 15.62
CA GLN A 62 16.27 20.07 14.43
C GLN A 62 15.46 20.10 13.12
N GLU A 63 14.44 20.96 13.06
CA GLU A 63 13.48 21.05 11.95
C GLU A 63 13.43 22.46 11.36
N TRP A 64 13.13 22.57 10.06
CA TRP A 64 12.82 23.83 9.40
C TRP A 64 11.31 24.04 9.34
N LEU A 65 10.83 25.15 9.88
CA LEU A 65 9.42 25.44 10.06
C LEU A 65 8.97 26.60 9.17
N PHE A 66 7.88 26.42 8.43
CA PHE A 66 7.23 27.45 7.63
C PHE A 66 6.50 28.43 8.54
N GLU A 67 6.95 29.69 8.61
CA GLU A 67 6.28 30.70 9.44
C GLU A 67 4.88 31.01 8.92
N GLU A 68 4.70 31.08 7.60
CA GLU A 68 3.41 31.42 6.97
C GLU A 68 2.34 30.34 7.12
N LEU A 69 2.74 29.08 7.32
CA LEU A 69 1.82 27.95 7.51
C LEU A 69 1.64 27.55 8.98
N SER A 70 2.49 28.06 9.87
CA SER A 70 2.47 27.71 11.29
C SER A 70 1.50 28.60 12.06
N VAL A 71 0.44 28.00 12.60
CA VAL A 71 -0.53 28.69 13.45
C VAL A 71 -0.53 28.05 14.84
N SER A 72 -0.16 28.85 15.85
CA SER A 72 -0.05 28.38 17.24
C SER A 72 -1.31 27.63 17.70
N PRO A 73 -1.18 26.46 18.34
CA PRO A 73 0.07 25.86 18.83
C PRO A 73 0.81 24.98 17.80
N ASN A 74 0.25 24.81 16.59
CA ASN A 74 0.84 23.96 15.58
C ASN A 74 2.02 24.65 14.90
N THR A 75 3.02 23.85 14.56
CA THR A 75 4.15 24.24 13.73
C THR A 75 4.21 23.30 12.54
N ILE A 76 4.52 23.86 11.37
CA ILE A 76 4.51 23.13 10.10
C ILE A 76 5.92 23.09 9.55
N SER A 77 6.47 21.89 9.44
CA SER A 77 7.72 21.59 8.77
C SER A 77 7.50 21.05 7.35
N TYR A 78 8.57 20.90 6.56
CA TYR A 78 8.48 20.24 5.25
C TYR A 78 7.91 18.82 5.36
N GLY A 79 8.33 18.09 6.39
CA GLY A 79 7.77 16.79 6.71
C GLY A 79 6.28 16.82 7.05
N ASP A 80 5.78 17.84 7.74
CA ASP A 80 4.34 17.94 7.98
C ASP A 80 3.59 18.06 6.64
N LEU A 81 4.12 18.81 5.67
CA LEU A 81 3.52 18.87 4.32
C LEU A 81 3.52 17.50 3.63
N ASN A 82 4.61 16.73 3.70
CA ASN A 82 4.68 15.36 3.16
C ASN A 82 3.65 14.43 3.82
N GLY A 83 3.50 14.50 5.14
CA GLY A 83 2.57 13.66 5.90
C GLY A 83 1.10 14.02 5.70
N LEU A 84 0.78 15.25 5.31
CA LEU A 84 -0.60 15.71 5.04
C LEU A 84 -1.04 15.46 3.59
N SER A 85 -0.11 15.57 2.65
CA SER A 85 -0.38 15.50 1.22
C SER A 85 -0.99 14.15 0.82
N GLY A 86 -2.06 14.14 0.02
CA GLY A 86 -2.69 12.93 -0.51
C GLY A 86 -3.52 12.12 0.49
N ASP A 87 -3.12 12.11 1.77
CA ASP A 87 -3.74 11.35 2.87
C ASP A 87 -4.79 12.16 3.63
N HIS A 88 -4.48 13.42 3.91
CA HIS A 88 -5.32 14.34 4.67
C HIS A 88 -5.86 15.48 3.81
N GLU A 89 -5.12 15.87 2.77
CA GLU A 89 -5.51 16.93 1.86
C GLU A 89 -5.49 16.51 0.40
N SER A 90 -6.34 17.16 -0.37
CA SER A 90 -6.67 16.73 -1.72
C SER A 90 -5.79 17.36 -2.80
N ASN A 91 -5.26 18.55 -2.51
CA ASN A 91 -4.36 19.32 -3.37
C ASN A 91 -3.53 20.32 -2.53
N PRO A 92 -2.39 20.84 -3.05
CA PRO A 92 -1.49 21.69 -2.30
C PRO A 92 -2.07 23.07 -1.95
N LEU A 93 -2.96 23.62 -2.78
CA LEU A 93 -3.51 24.96 -2.53
C LEU A 93 -4.52 24.94 -1.38
N GLU A 94 -5.42 23.96 -1.38
CA GLU A 94 -6.35 23.71 -0.27
C GLU A 94 -5.59 23.43 1.03
N MET A 95 -4.51 22.64 0.97
CA MET A 95 -3.64 22.39 2.13
C MET A 95 -3.04 23.69 2.69
N SER A 96 -2.47 24.54 1.83
CA SER A 96 -1.91 25.84 2.26
C SER A 96 -2.98 26.74 2.89
N GLU A 97 -4.16 26.81 2.29
CA GLU A 97 -5.27 27.60 2.81
C GLU A 97 -5.71 27.08 4.18
N GLN A 98 -5.97 25.78 4.31
CA GLN A 98 -6.40 25.19 5.57
C GLN A 98 -5.35 25.34 6.68
N LEU A 99 -4.05 25.18 6.39
CA LEU A 99 -3.00 25.38 7.39
C LEU A 99 -2.95 26.82 7.91
N SER A 100 -3.30 27.81 7.07
CA SER A 100 -3.30 29.23 7.42
C SER A 100 -4.42 29.62 8.41
N TYR A 101 -5.42 28.77 8.63
CA TYR A 101 -6.55 29.06 9.53
C TYR A 101 -6.53 28.17 10.78
N ASN A 102 -6.45 28.79 11.97
CA ASN A 102 -6.39 28.10 13.27
C ASN A 102 -7.49 27.06 13.50
N ASN A 103 -8.71 27.34 13.02
CA ASN A 103 -9.89 26.54 13.28
C ASN A 103 -10.19 25.52 12.17
N SER A 104 -9.31 25.41 11.16
CA SER A 104 -9.47 24.46 10.05
C SER A 104 -9.49 23.01 10.53
N VAL A 105 -10.05 22.14 9.70
CA VAL A 105 -10.05 20.69 9.95
C VAL A 105 -8.63 20.18 9.96
N LEU A 106 -7.80 20.63 9.01
CA LEU A 106 -6.41 20.23 8.89
C LEU A 106 -5.56 20.59 10.12
N ASN A 107 -5.72 21.77 10.71
CA ASN A 107 -5.00 22.12 11.95
C ASN A 107 -5.38 21.20 13.12
N ARG A 108 -6.64 20.76 13.21
CA ARG A 108 -7.06 19.77 14.22
C ARG A 108 -6.44 18.40 13.95
N ILE A 109 -6.31 18.02 12.67
CA ILE A 109 -5.61 16.79 12.26
C ILE A 109 -4.14 16.87 12.68
N VAL A 110 -3.43 17.96 12.38
CA VAL A 110 -2.03 18.15 12.78
C VAL A 110 -1.86 18.02 14.30
N GLN A 111 -2.74 18.68 15.08
CA GLN A 111 -2.70 18.59 16.53
C GLN A 111 -2.90 17.15 17.03
N LEU A 112 -3.84 16.42 16.43
CA LEU A 112 -4.09 15.02 16.74
C LEU A 112 -2.87 14.14 16.40
N GLN A 113 -2.27 14.35 15.22
CA GLN A 113 -1.08 13.62 14.79
C GLN A 113 0.10 13.85 15.75
N ILE A 114 0.34 15.10 16.17
CA ILE A 114 1.36 15.45 17.16
C ILE A 114 1.11 14.71 18.48
N GLN A 115 -0.14 14.70 18.97
CA GLN A 115 -0.51 14.02 20.22
C GLN A 115 -0.20 12.52 20.20
N TYR A 116 -0.46 11.84 19.06
CA TYR A 116 -0.15 10.40 18.93
C TYR A 116 1.33 10.16 18.60
N GLY A 117 2.00 11.08 17.91
CA GLY A 117 3.45 11.04 17.69
C GLY A 117 4.25 11.10 19.00
N GLN A 118 3.81 11.90 19.96
CA GLN A 118 4.36 11.94 21.32
C GLN A 118 4.21 10.60 22.09
N GLN A 119 3.35 9.70 21.61
CA GLN A 119 3.19 8.34 22.14
C GLN A 119 3.96 7.30 21.32
N PHE A 120 4.87 7.74 20.44
CA PHE A 120 5.68 6.89 19.56
C PHE A 120 4.88 6.05 18.55
N LEU A 121 3.72 6.57 18.12
CA LEU A 121 2.90 5.93 17.09
C LEU A 121 3.19 6.55 15.72
N SER A 122 3.05 5.76 14.64
CA SER A 122 3.31 6.21 13.27
C SER A 122 2.24 7.18 12.73
N GLY A 123 1.11 7.31 13.43
CA GLY A 123 0.04 8.25 13.13
C GLY A 123 -1.13 8.11 14.12
N ALA A 124 -2.07 9.05 14.05
CA ALA A 124 -3.30 9.04 14.80
C ALA A 124 -4.20 7.86 14.37
N PRO A 125 -4.95 7.22 15.29
CA PRO A 125 -5.87 6.15 14.94
C PRO A 125 -6.97 6.64 14.01
N ASP A 126 -7.30 5.85 12.99
CA ASP A 126 -8.26 6.23 11.94
C ASP A 126 -9.65 6.52 12.48
N LYS A 127 -10.05 5.88 13.59
CA LYS A 127 -11.31 6.19 14.27
C LYS A 127 -11.33 7.65 14.72
N GLN A 128 -10.21 8.15 15.24
CA GLN A 128 -10.11 9.52 15.72
C GLN A 128 -10.06 10.49 14.53
N LEU A 129 -9.30 10.14 13.49
CA LEU A 129 -9.25 10.92 12.25
C LEU A 129 -10.63 11.02 11.59
N LEU A 130 -11.37 9.91 11.47
CA LEU A 130 -12.75 9.88 10.94
C LEU A 130 -13.74 10.69 11.77
N ASN A 131 -13.52 10.80 13.08
CA ASN A 131 -14.36 11.63 13.95
C ASN A 131 -14.06 13.13 13.75
N THR A 132 -12.83 13.47 13.35
CA THR A 132 -12.40 14.85 13.08
C THR A 132 -12.79 15.27 11.66
N ASP A 133 -12.56 14.39 10.68
CA ASP A 133 -12.89 14.59 9.28
C ASP A 133 -13.47 13.31 8.68
N PHE A 134 -14.72 13.39 8.25
CA PHE A 134 -15.36 12.28 7.54
C PHE A 134 -14.83 12.12 6.11
N GLN A 135 -14.36 13.21 5.47
CA GLN A 135 -13.86 13.20 4.09
C GLN A 135 -12.59 12.37 3.95
N TYR A 136 -11.70 12.43 4.94
CA TYR A 136 -10.57 11.52 5.12
C TYR A 136 -10.92 10.04 4.86
N GLY A 137 -12.07 9.56 5.36
CA GLY A 137 -12.53 8.20 5.13
C GLY A 137 -12.95 7.90 3.69
N LEU A 138 -13.53 8.89 3.01
CA LEU A 138 -13.95 8.80 1.61
C LEU A 138 -12.76 8.88 0.65
N LEU A 139 -11.77 9.74 0.95
CA LEU A 139 -10.52 9.84 0.22
C LEU A 139 -9.79 8.49 0.21
N ALA A 140 -9.66 7.84 1.37
CA ALA A 140 -8.98 6.54 1.49
C ALA A 140 -9.55 5.43 0.60
N LEU A 141 -10.86 5.46 0.37
CA LEU A 141 -11.58 4.48 -0.45
C LEU A 141 -11.43 4.74 -1.96
N THR A 142 -11.28 6.00 -2.37
CA THR A 142 -11.35 6.42 -3.76
C THR A 142 -9.99 6.78 -4.36
N ASN A 143 -8.98 6.99 -3.52
CA ASN A 143 -7.67 7.42 -3.97
C ASN A 143 -6.81 6.22 -4.44
N PHE A 144 -6.46 6.21 -5.72
CA PHE A 144 -5.68 5.15 -6.36
C PHE A 144 -4.22 5.56 -6.60
N ASN A 145 -3.92 6.85 -6.53
CA ASN A 145 -2.64 7.46 -6.87
C ASN A 145 -1.49 7.15 -5.91
N HIS A 146 -1.72 6.57 -4.74
CA HIS A 146 -0.63 6.10 -3.85
C HIS A 146 0.10 4.87 -4.40
N PHE A 147 -0.53 4.13 -5.33
CA PHE A 147 -0.05 2.83 -5.77
C PHE A 147 0.64 2.89 -7.13
N TYR A 148 1.61 1.99 -7.33
CA TYR A 148 1.97 1.60 -8.69
C TYR A 148 0.78 0.95 -9.39
N ALA A 149 0.69 1.16 -10.70
CA ALA A 149 -0.18 0.40 -11.55
C ALA A 149 0.34 -1.05 -11.61
N TYR A 150 -0.30 -1.91 -10.83
CA TYR A 150 0.09 -3.30 -10.66
C TYR A 150 0.26 -4.04 -11.99
N GLY A 151 1.45 -4.64 -12.18
CA GLY A 151 1.82 -5.41 -13.37
C GLY A 151 2.03 -4.56 -14.63
N LYS A 152 2.35 -3.28 -14.45
CA LYS A 152 2.74 -2.35 -15.52
C LYS A 152 4.20 -1.95 -15.33
N SER A 153 4.94 -1.89 -16.43
CA SER A 153 6.34 -1.45 -16.43
C SER A 153 6.49 0.04 -16.13
N LEU A 154 7.71 0.46 -15.76
CA LEU A 154 8.06 1.88 -15.64
C LEU A 154 7.71 2.68 -16.91
N THR A 155 8.07 2.16 -18.09
CA THR A 155 7.69 2.73 -19.39
C THR A 155 6.20 3.04 -19.47
N TRP A 156 5.34 2.08 -19.08
CA TRP A 156 3.89 2.30 -19.10
C TRP A 156 3.49 3.42 -18.14
N HIS A 157 4.06 3.46 -16.94
CA HIS A 157 3.74 4.50 -15.95
C HIS A 157 4.09 5.90 -16.48
N LEU A 158 5.31 6.09 -16.99
CA LEU A 158 5.77 7.38 -17.52
C LEU A 158 4.98 7.83 -18.76
N GLN A 159 4.51 6.89 -19.58
CA GLN A 159 3.66 7.19 -20.73
C GLN A 159 2.28 7.74 -20.34
N THR A 160 1.81 7.47 -19.12
CA THR A 160 0.51 8.00 -18.67
C THR A 160 0.56 9.48 -18.29
N VAL A 161 1.74 10.05 -18.08
CA VAL A 161 1.89 11.47 -17.73
C VAL A 161 1.33 12.32 -18.85
N ASP A 162 0.55 13.34 -18.54
CA ASP A 162 0.04 14.29 -19.53
C ASP A 162 0.74 15.64 -19.34
N ARG A 163 1.29 16.19 -20.43
CA ARG A 163 1.91 17.52 -20.40
C ARG A 163 0.85 18.59 -20.13
N GLN A 164 -0.38 18.40 -20.61
CA GLN A 164 -1.45 19.37 -20.39
C GLN A 164 -1.83 19.49 -18.92
N ASP A 165 -1.78 18.40 -18.15
CA ASP A 165 -2.00 18.46 -16.69
C ASP A 165 -0.97 19.38 -16.01
N ILE A 166 0.30 19.32 -16.44
CA ILE A 166 1.38 20.17 -15.93
C ILE A 166 1.12 21.65 -16.28
N VAL A 167 0.74 21.93 -17.53
CA VAL A 167 0.39 23.27 -18.00
C VAL A 167 -0.79 23.83 -17.21
N ASP A 168 -1.85 23.02 -17.06
CA ASP A 168 -3.09 23.42 -16.40
C ASP A 168 -2.85 23.77 -14.93
N LEU A 169 -2.01 23.01 -14.22
CA LEU A 169 -1.66 23.24 -12.81
C LEU A 169 -0.86 24.52 -12.55
N LEU A 170 -0.27 25.14 -13.59
CA LEU A 170 0.33 26.47 -13.46
C LEU A 170 -0.72 27.58 -13.34
N ASN A 171 -2.00 27.27 -13.61
CA ASN A 171 -3.13 28.14 -13.30
C ASN A 171 -3.92 27.55 -12.11
N PRO A 172 -3.94 28.24 -10.94
CA PRO A 172 -4.65 27.78 -9.75
C PRO A 172 -6.11 27.37 -9.97
N GLU A 173 -6.83 28.01 -10.90
CA GLU A 173 -8.25 27.71 -11.19
C GLU A 173 -8.49 26.28 -11.69
N ASN A 174 -7.47 25.64 -12.26
CA ASN A 174 -7.56 24.28 -12.78
C ASN A 174 -7.23 23.19 -11.74
N THR A 175 -6.72 23.57 -10.56
CA THR A 175 -6.16 22.63 -9.58
C THR A 175 -7.12 21.51 -9.23
N GLU A 176 -8.34 21.86 -8.82
CA GLU A 176 -9.37 20.88 -8.43
C GLU A 176 -9.70 19.88 -9.54
N ARG A 177 -9.85 20.38 -10.78
CA ARG A 177 -10.15 19.55 -11.95
C ARG A 177 -9.02 18.57 -12.22
N VAL A 178 -7.77 19.04 -12.23
CA VAL A 178 -6.61 18.21 -12.54
C VAL A 178 -6.39 17.18 -11.43
N PHE A 179 -6.42 17.58 -10.16
CA PHE A 179 -6.29 16.64 -9.03
C PHE A 179 -7.40 15.60 -9.01
N SER A 180 -8.65 15.98 -9.33
CA SER A 180 -9.75 15.02 -9.47
C SER A 180 -9.49 13.96 -10.55
N ALA A 181 -8.80 14.31 -11.64
CA ALA A 181 -8.37 13.35 -12.66
C ALA A 181 -7.18 12.50 -12.19
N LEU A 182 -6.20 13.12 -11.53
CA LEU A 182 -4.98 12.45 -11.04
C LEU A 182 -5.24 11.46 -9.90
N LYS A 183 -6.27 11.65 -9.06
CA LYS A 183 -6.69 10.70 -8.00
C LYS A 183 -6.95 9.27 -8.52
N LYS A 184 -7.26 9.14 -9.82
CA LYS A 184 -7.51 7.85 -10.50
C LYS A 184 -6.29 7.25 -11.18
N GLN A 185 -5.14 7.90 -11.09
CA GLN A 185 -3.90 7.51 -11.77
C GLN A 185 -2.98 6.74 -10.81
N ASN A 186 -1.74 6.51 -11.22
CA ASN A 186 -0.70 5.83 -10.43
C ASN A 186 0.26 6.84 -9.79
N SER A 187 1.03 6.40 -8.78
CA SER A 187 1.95 7.26 -8.02
C SER A 187 3.04 7.88 -8.87
N ILE A 188 3.59 7.17 -9.86
CA ILE A 188 4.62 7.73 -10.75
C ILE A 188 4.06 8.88 -11.57
N ARG A 189 2.86 8.75 -12.14
CA ARG A 189 2.22 9.86 -12.85
C ARG A 189 2.00 11.04 -11.92
N MET A 190 1.49 10.80 -10.72
CA MET A 190 1.24 11.86 -9.75
C MET A 190 2.53 12.61 -9.40
N TYR A 191 3.57 11.89 -8.96
CA TYR A 191 4.88 12.46 -8.68
C TYR A 191 5.43 13.24 -9.87
N VAL A 192 5.51 12.64 -11.06
CA VAL A 192 6.11 13.28 -12.24
C VAL A 192 5.36 14.54 -12.64
N THR A 193 4.02 14.52 -12.59
CA THR A 193 3.22 15.72 -12.91
C THR A 193 3.45 16.83 -11.89
N LEU A 194 3.37 16.54 -10.58
CA LEU A 194 3.49 17.55 -9.53
C LEU A 194 4.92 18.08 -9.39
N HIS A 195 5.91 17.19 -9.48
CA HIS A 195 7.33 17.57 -9.45
C HIS A 195 7.71 18.42 -10.68
N ALA A 196 7.17 18.12 -11.86
CA ALA A 196 7.34 18.97 -13.04
C ALA A 196 6.78 20.39 -12.85
N VAL A 197 5.63 20.52 -12.19
CA VAL A 197 5.05 21.83 -11.81
C VAL A 197 5.99 22.55 -10.84
N ALA A 198 6.49 21.84 -9.81
CA ALA A 198 7.43 22.40 -8.85
C ALA A 198 8.71 22.93 -9.51
N ILE A 199 9.32 22.16 -10.42
CA ILE A 199 10.51 22.59 -11.19
C ILE A 199 10.21 23.84 -12.02
N GLN A 200 9.08 23.88 -12.71
CA GLN A 200 8.71 25.04 -13.53
C GLN A 200 8.47 26.30 -12.67
N LEU A 201 7.80 26.16 -11.52
CA LEU A 201 7.59 27.26 -10.57
C LEU A 201 8.92 27.73 -9.97
N ALA A 202 9.84 26.82 -9.65
CA ALA A 202 11.17 27.16 -9.15
C ALA A 202 11.99 27.94 -10.19
N GLN A 203 11.93 27.53 -11.47
CA GLN A 203 12.58 28.30 -12.53
C GLN A 203 11.96 29.70 -12.70
N GLN A 204 10.63 29.82 -12.62
CA GLN A 204 9.97 31.13 -12.67
C GLN A 204 10.37 32.00 -11.48
N ALA A 205 10.48 31.42 -10.28
CA ALA A 205 11.00 32.10 -9.11
C ALA A 205 12.45 32.58 -9.32
N GLY A 206 13.31 31.75 -9.88
CA GLY A 206 14.69 32.11 -10.20
C GLY A 206 14.76 33.23 -11.25
N GLN A 207 13.91 33.18 -12.28
CA GLN A 207 13.79 34.24 -13.28
C GLN A 207 13.33 35.57 -12.65
N PHE A 208 12.35 35.55 -11.73
CA PHE A 208 11.95 36.75 -11.00
C PHE A 208 13.08 37.29 -10.11
N ALA A 209 13.85 36.41 -9.47
CA ALA A 209 15.03 36.80 -8.69
C ALA A 209 16.09 37.48 -9.57
N HIS A 210 16.36 36.93 -10.76
CA HIS A 210 17.25 37.53 -11.76
C HIS A 210 16.79 38.95 -12.16
N GLN A 211 15.47 39.12 -12.29
CA GLN A 211 14.83 40.41 -12.60
C GLN A 211 14.65 41.32 -11.37
N GLN A 212 15.22 40.97 -10.21
CA GLN A 212 15.13 41.71 -8.96
C GLN A 212 13.69 41.91 -8.43
N GLN A 213 12.77 41.00 -8.79
CA GLN A 213 11.38 40.97 -8.31
C GLN A 213 11.26 40.04 -7.09
N ALA A 214 11.82 40.47 -5.95
CA ALA A 214 11.98 39.65 -4.74
C ALA A 214 10.66 39.03 -4.24
N ASP A 215 9.57 39.80 -4.18
CA ASP A 215 8.28 39.28 -3.69
C ASP A 215 7.69 38.18 -4.59
N LYS A 216 7.82 38.31 -5.91
CA LYS A 216 7.38 37.26 -6.84
C LYS A 216 8.29 36.05 -6.78
N ALA A 217 9.60 36.26 -6.67
CA ALA A 217 10.56 35.17 -6.52
C ALA A 217 10.23 34.33 -5.28
N ARG A 218 10.01 35.00 -4.13
CA ARG A 218 9.60 34.36 -2.88
C ARG A 218 8.30 33.55 -3.05
N LEU A 219 7.26 34.19 -3.57
CA LEU A 219 5.94 33.55 -3.73
C LEU A 219 5.99 32.31 -4.63
N TYR A 220 6.67 32.39 -5.76
CA TYR A 220 6.78 31.25 -6.69
C TYR A 220 7.65 30.14 -6.12
N LEU A 221 8.72 30.47 -5.37
CA LEU A 221 9.56 29.47 -4.73
C LEU A 221 8.80 28.76 -3.60
N PHE A 222 7.99 29.48 -2.83
CA PHE A 222 7.08 28.89 -1.83
C PHE A 222 6.15 27.86 -2.48
N TYR A 223 5.45 28.23 -3.57
CA TYR A 223 4.59 27.28 -4.27
C TYR A 223 5.35 26.13 -4.92
N ALA A 224 6.58 26.36 -5.41
CA ALA A 224 7.42 25.28 -5.92
C ALA A 224 7.71 24.22 -4.83
N VAL A 225 8.11 24.67 -3.64
CA VAL A 225 8.38 23.79 -2.50
C VAL A 225 7.10 23.09 -2.00
N LEU A 226 5.97 23.79 -1.98
CA LEU A 226 4.68 23.23 -1.59
C LEU A 226 4.19 22.14 -2.56
N TYR A 227 4.26 22.39 -3.87
CA TYR A 227 3.95 21.38 -4.89
C TYR A 227 4.91 20.20 -4.80
N ASN A 228 6.19 20.45 -4.50
CA ASN A 228 7.16 19.37 -4.33
C ASN A 228 6.90 18.52 -3.09
N ALA A 229 6.53 19.11 -1.95
CA ALA A 229 6.14 18.35 -0.76
C ALA A 229 4.97 17.41 -1.06
N PHE A 230 4.00 17.90 -1.85
CA PHE A 230 2.88 17.10 -2.31
C PHE A 230 3.31 15.98 -3.27
N ALA A 231 4.30 16.23 -4.13
CA ALA A 231 4.90 15.20 -4.99
C ALA A 231 5.68 14.15 -4.18
N ASP A 232 6.46 14.59 -3.19
CA ASP A 232 7.35 13.77 -2.37
C ASP A 232 6.57 12.76 -1.53
N HIS A 233 5.37 13.10 -1.07
CA HIS A 233 4.48 12.11 -0.48
C HIS A 233 4.31 10.86 -1.36
N PHE A 234 4.06 11.05 -2.67
CA PHE A 234 3.91 9.92 -3.58
C PHE A 234 5.23 9.19 -3.83
N VAL A 235 6.39 9.88 -3.75
CA VAL A 235 7.69 9.24 -3.89
C VAL A 235 8.09 8.44 -2.64
N GLU A 236 7.62 8.84 -1.46
CA GLU A 236 7.70 8.07 -0.22
C GLU A 236 6.88 6.78 -0.34
N ASP A 237 5.64 6.85 -0.86
CA ASP A 237 4.82 5.67 -1.15
C ASP A 237 5.49 4.73 -2.16
N MET A 238 6.20 5.27 -3.15
CA MET A 238 7.01 4.47 -4.08
C MET A 238 8.13 3.68 -3.41
N CYS A 239 8.58 4.08 -2.23
CA CYS A 239 9.59 3.34 -1.46
C CYS A 239 8.98 2.18 -0.65
N ALA A 240 7.65 2.16 -0.49
CA ALA A 240 6.93 1.27 0.41
C ALA A 240 6.35 0.03 -0.32
N ALA A 241 6.68 -1.16 0.20
CA ALA A 241 6.40 -2.44 -0.46
C ALA A 241 4.91 -2.71 -0.75
N GLY A 242 4.01 -2.28 0.14
CA GLY A 242 2.56 -2.44 0.02
C GLY A 242 1.95 -1.69 -1.16
N HIS A 243 2.56 -0.58 -1.57
CA HIS A 243 2.11 0.25 -2.69
C HIS A 243 2.51 -0.32 -4.07
N MET A 244 3.39 -1.32 -4.11
CA MET A 244 3.85 -1.96 -5.36
C MET A 244 3.04 -3.20 -5.74
N VAL A 245 2.51 -3.91 -4.74
CA VAL A 245 1.95 -5.27 -4.89
C VAL A 245 0.43 -5.30 -4.90
N VAL A 246 -0.23 -4.19 -4.58
CA VAL A 246 -1.69 -4.13 -4.48
C VAL A 246 -2.30 -3.74 -5.82
N LYS A 247 -3.34 -4.46 -6.23
CA LYS A 247 -4.12 -4.15 -7.43
C LYS A 247 -5.40 -3.46 -7.00
N ARG A 248 -5.45 -2.13 -7.02
CA ARG A 248 -6.68 -1.42 -6.68
C ARG A 248 -7.72 -1.47 -7.81
N SER A 249 -8.95 -1.75 -7.42
CA SER A 249 -10.17 -1.63 -8.21
C SER A 249 -11.32 -1.34 -7.25
N LEU A 250 -12.45 -0.82 -7.74
CA LEU A 250 -13.66 -0.60 -6.93
C LEU A 250 -14.12 -1.90 -6.24
N ALA A 251 -14.09 -3.03 -6.96
CA ALA A 251 -14.33 -4.35 -6.38
C ALA A 251 -13.24 -4.74 -5.35
N GLY A 252 -11.97 -4.39 -5.60
CA GLY A 252 -10.84 -4.63 -4.70
C GLY A 252 -10.88 -3.87 -3.37
N GLY A 253 -11.65 -2.78 -3.30
CA GLY A 253 -11.95 -2.07 -2.05
C GLY A 253 -12.82 -2.90 -1.12
N ILE A 254 -13.71 -3.72 -1.67
CA ILE A 254 -14.59 -4.64 -0.92
C ILE A 254 -13.82 -5.92 -0.52
N THR A 255 -12.82 -6.32 -1.31
CA THR A 255 -12.08 -7.59 -1.15
C THR A 255 -10.77 -7.45 -0.36
N ASN A 256 -10.62 -6.32 0.33
CA ASN A 256 -9.57 -6.02 1.30
C ASN A 256 -8.13 -6.03 0.75
N ASN A 257 -7.90 -5.17 -0.24
CA ASN A 257 -6.56 -4.76 -0.67
C ASN A 257 -5.66 -4.23 0.45
N LYS A 258 -6.26 -3.69 1.51
CA LYS A 258 -5.55 -3.12 2.64
C LYS A 258 -4.80 -4.16 3.48
N ALA A 259 -5.38 -5.35 3.71
CA ALA A 259 -4.65 -6.38 4.45
C ALA A 259 -3.43 -6.90 3.68
N LEU A 260 -3.52 -6.94 2.34
CA LEU A 260 -2.38 -7.27 1.48
C LEU A 260 -1.32 -6.15 1.49
N HIS A 261 -1.75 -4.89 1.44
CA HIS A 261 -0.90 -3.71 1.64
C HIS A 261 -0.12 -3.81 2.95
N ASP A 262 -0.82 -3.92 4.08
CA ASP A 262 -0.24 -3.99 5.43
C ASP A 262 0.68 -5.22 5.59
N PHE A 263 0.33 -6.35 4.97
CA PHE A 263 1.16 -7.55 4.95
C PHE A 263 2.53 -7.28 4.32
N TYR A 264 2.54 -6.70 3.11
CA TYR A 264 3.80 -6.44 2.41
C TYR A 264 4.60 -5.29 3.01
N ASN A 265 3.96 -4.26 3.58
CA ASN A 265 4.69 -3.23 4.34
C ASN A 265 5.44 -3.84 5.53
N ARG A 266 4.80 -4.77 6.24
CA ARG A 266 5.41 -5.47 7.38
C ARG A 266 6.48 -6.48 7.00
N ILE A 267 6.20 -7.37 6.05
CA ILE A 267 7.14 -8.45 5.70
C ILE A 267 8.24 -7.97 4.74
N GLY A 268 7.96 -6.95 3.93
CA GLY A 268 8.83 -6.39 2.92
C GLY A 268 8.81 -7.14 1.58
N LEU A 269 9.41 -6.49 0.58
CA LEU A 269 9.55 -6.95 -0.80
C LEU A 269 11.00 -6.75 -1.26
N GLN A 270 11.54 -7.72 -2.00
CA GLN A 270 12.82 -7.54 -2.69
C GLN A 270 12.61 -6.69 -3.93
N VAL A 271 13.40 -5.64 -4.07
CA VAL A 271 13.26 -4.62 -5.12
C VAL A 271 14.59 -4.33 -5.80
N VAL A 272 14.52 -3.69 -6.96
CA VAL A 272 15.65 -3.16 -7.72
C VAL A 272 15.28 -1.76 -8.23
N ASN A 273 16.20 -0.81 -8.23
CA ASN A 273 16.01 0.52 -8.82
C ASN A 273 16.72 0.67 -10.18
N LEU A 274 16.60 1.82 -10.86
CA LEU A 274 17.26 2.07 -12.15
C LEU A 274 18.79 2.10 -12.07
N GLN A 275 19.37 2.25 -10.88
CA GLN A 275 20.82 2.13 -10.66
C GLN A 275 21.28 0.67 -10.54
N GLY A 276 20.37 -0.31 -10.65
CA GLY A 276 20.69 -1.73 -10.49
C GLY A 276 20.98 -2.13 -9.04
N THR A 277 20.64 -1.28 -8.08
CA THR A 277 20.79 -1.55 -6.66
C THR A 277 19.61 -2.37 -6.17
N THR A 278 19.87 -3.41 -5.39
CA THR A 278 18.86 -4.35 -4.88
C THR A 278 18.78 -4.33 -3.36
N TRP A 279 17.58 -4.34 -2.79
CA TRP A 279 17.39 -4.45 -1.34
C TRP A 279 16.01 -5.02 -1.00
N LYS A 280 15.81 -5.38 0.28
CA LYS A 280 14.47 -5.67 0.82
C LYS A 280 13.88 -4.39 1.40
N THR A 281 12.86 -3.84 0.76
CA THR A 281 12.14 -2.69 1.30
C THR A 281 10.96 -3.15 2.16
N ASN A 282 10.71 -2.45 3.27
CA ASN A 282 9.44 -2.52 3.99
C ASN A 282 8.54 -1.40 3.44
N GLY A 283 7.52 -0.96 4.17
CA GLY A 283 6.80 0.27 3.84
C GLY A 283 6.13 0.85 5.07
N ASP A 284 5.33 1.89 4.90
CA ASP A 284 4.31 2.41 5.81
C ASP A 284 4.34 1.91 7.26
N GLY A 285 5.08 2.63 8.11
CA GLY A 285 5.25 2.36 9.53
C GLY A 285 6.28 1.27 9.85
N PHE A 286 6.92 0.70 8.82
CA PHE A 286 7.94 -0.35 8.94
C PHE A 286 9.27 0.01 8.25
N LEU A 287 9.42 1.21 7.67
CA LEU A 287 10.66 1.61 7.00
C LEU A 287 11.79 1.81 8.02
N ASN A 288 11.53 2.38 9.20
CA ASN A 288 12.57 2.55 10.22
C ASN A 288 12.63 1.42 11.27
N ILE A 289 12.17 0.21 10.94
CA ILE A 289 12.25 -0.92 11.87
C ILE A 289 13.63 -1.58 11.83
N PRO A 290 14.37 -1.61 12.96
CA PRO A 290 15.71 -2.18 13.03
C PRO A 290 15.68 -3.67 12.70
N GLU A 291 16.66 -4.10 11.93
CA GLU A 291 16.90 -5.53 11.73
C GLU A 291 17.48 -6.10 13.02
N ASN A 292 16.99 -7.28 13.45
CA ASN A 292 17.54 -8.02 14.60
C ASN A 292 18.92 -8.63 14.26
N LYS A 293 19.87 -7.81 13.79
CA LYS A 293 21.22 -8.22 13.35
C LYS A 293 21.97 -8.97 14.44
N TRP A 294 21.65 -8.69 15.71
CA TRP A 294 22.22 -9.37 16.87
C TRP A 294 21.95 -10.88 16.88
N GLN A 295 20.83 -11.35 16.33
CA GLN A 295 20.48 -12.78 16.32
C GLN A 295 21.43 -13.62 15.46
N THR A 296 22.13 -13.00 14.51
CA THR A 296 23.05 -13.67 13.59
C THR A 296 24.48 -13.12 13.67
N ALA A 297 24.75 -12.17 14.56
CA ALA A 297 26.06 -11.58 14.71
C ALA A 297 27.03 -12.60 15.32
N ARG A 298 28.18 -12.78 14.67
CA ARG A 298 29.23 -13.69 15.15
C ARG A 298 30.18 -13.06 16.17
N SER A 299 30.08 -11.75 16.39
CA SER A 299 30.84 -11.01 17.39
C SER A 299 30.16 -9.68 17.73
N PHE A 300 30.50 -9.11 18.89
CA PHE A 300 30.01 -7.79 19.30
C PHE A 300 30.46 -6.66 18.36
N ALA A 301 31.62 -6.79 17.71
CA ALA A 301 32.12 -5.79 16.76
C ALA A 301 31.22 -5.63 15.52
N LEU A 302 30.37 -6.63 15.23
CA LEU A 302 29.41 -6.59 14.12
C LEU A 302 28.06 -5.97 14.53
N LEU A 303 27.87 -5.59 15.80
CA LEU A 303 26.68 -4.92 16.30
C LEU A 303 26.81 -3.40 16.15
N THR A 304 26.93 -2.93 14.92
CA THR A 304 26.89 -1.49 14.64
C THR A 304 25.50 -0.94 14.95
N LYS A 305 25.39 -0.01 15.90
CA LYS A 305 24.19 0.78 16.11
C LYS A 305 24.11 1.83 15.00
N VAL A 306 23.14 1.66 14.10
CA VAL A 306 22.84 2.67 13.08
C VAL A 306 21.54 3.36 13.53
N PRO A 307 21.50 4.71 13.62
CA PRO A 307 20.33 5.43 14.13
C PRO A 307 19.09 5.28 13.23
N VAL A 308 19.32 5.00 11.94
CA VAL A 308 18.28 4.72 10.95
C VAL A 308 18.63 3.48 10.14
N THR A 309 17.62 2.81 9.59
CA THR A 309 17.85 1.66 8.73
C THR A 309 18.25 2.09 7.31
N VAL A 310 18.89 1.19 6.54
CA VAL A 310 19.28 1.47 5.15
C VAL A 310 18.08 1.80 4.26
N LYS A 311 16.95 1.10 4.44
CA LYS A 311 15.73 1.32 3.67
C LYS A 311 15.08 2.67 4.01
N TYR A 312 15.17 3.11 5.27
CA TYR A 312 14.71 4.44 5.68
C TYR A 312 15.60 5.54 5.11
N GLN A 313 16.92 5.37 5.18
CA GLN A 313 17.88 6.31 4.58
C GLN A 313 17.68 6.47 3.06
N ARG A 314 17.30 5.40 2.36
CA ARG A 314 16.98 5.46 0.93
C ARG A 314 15.76 6.33 0.65
N ALA A 315 14.72 6.26 1.48
CA ALA A 315 13.54 7.13 1.32
C ALA A 315 13.93 8.60 1.53
N ILE A 316 14.75 8.89 2.54
CA ILE A 316 15.32 10.24 2.76
C ILE A 316 16.13 10.70 1.55
N GLU A 317 16.97 9.84 0.98
CA GLU A 317 17.81 10.16 -0.18
C GLU A 317 16.96 10.49 -1.42
N VAL A 318 15.85 9.76 -1.63
CA VAL A 318 14.92 10.00 -2.75
C VAL A 318 14.25 11.37 -2.61
N VAL A 319 13.67 11.66 -1.44
CA VAL A 319 12.99 12.94 -1.17
C VAL A 319 13.98 14.10 -1.20
N SER A 320 15.19 13.92 -0.64
CA SER A 320 16.25 14.92 -0.68
C SER A 320 16.71 15.20 -2.11
N GLN A 321 16.81 14.16 -2.95
CA GLN A 321 17.13 14.31 -4.36
C GLN A 321 16.03 15.08 -5.11
N SER A 322 14.76 14.77 -4.86
CA SER A 322 13.63 15.48 -5.48
C SER A 322 13.62 16.97 -5.08
N LEU A 323 13.73 17.26 -3.78
CA LEU A 323 13.79 18.65 -3.32
C LEU A 323 15.04 19.38 -3.82
N PHE A 324 16.17 18.69 -3.96
CA PHE A 324 17.38 19.25 -4.54
C PHE A 324 17.18 19.66 -6.00
N GLU A 325 16.47 18.87 -6.81
CA GLU A 325 16.16 19.19 -8.21
C GLU A 325 15.37 20.50 -8.32
N VAL A 326 14.43 20.74 -7.41
CA VAL A 326 13.67 22.01 -7.33
C VAL A 326 14.57 23.19 -7.00
N MET A 327 15.47 23.04 -6.03
CA MET A 327 16.42 24.10 -5.65
C MET A 327 17.46 24.37 -6.75
N ASP A 328 18.00 23.34 -7.38
CA ASP A 328 18.97 23.43 -8.49
C ASP A 328 18.34 24.20 -9.67
N ALA A 329 17.06 23.89 -10.00
CA ALA A 329 16.30 24.60 -11.01
C ALA A 329 16.08 26.09 -10.71
N TYR A 330 15.82 26.45 -9.44
CA TYR A 330 15.74 27.84 -9.01
C TYR A 330 17.07 28.57 -9.22
N PHE A 331 18.18 28.03 -8.71
CA PHE A 331 19.49 28.69 -8.79
C PHE A 331 19.99 28.82 -10.23
N ASP A 332 19.77 27.80 -11.06
CA ASP A 332 20.12 27.88 -12.47
C ASP A 332 19.31 28.95 -13.21
N ALA A 333 18.02 29.10 -12.91
CA ALA A 333 17.20 30.16 -13.48
C ALA A 333 17.58 31.56 -12.94
N THR A 334 18.02 31.69 -11.68
CA THR A 334 18.56 32.96 -11.16
C THR A 334 19.82 33.39 -11.91
N ARG A 335 20.68 32.43 -12.28
CA ARG A 335 21.90 32.70 -13.05
C ARG A 335 21.63 33.02 -14.52
N THR A 336 20.72 32.28 -15.14
CA THR A 336 20.48 32.33 -16.60
C THR A 336 19.35 33.27 -17.01
N GLY A 337 18.46 33.63 -16.09
CA GLY A 337 17.23 34.38 -16.36
C GLY A 337 16.17 33.59 -17.15
N SER A 338 16.28 32.25 -17.22
CA SER A 338 15.47 31.40 -18.10
C SER A 338 14.60 30.41 -17.33
N ALA A 339 13.32 30.31 -17.71
CA ALA A 339 12.37 29.31 -17.22
C ALA A 339 11.80 28.51 -18.39
N THR A 340 12.50 27.44 -18.78
CA THR A 340 12.29 26.71 -20.03
C THR A 340 11.88 25.23 -19.86
N PHE A 341 11.80 24.73 -18.62
CA PHE A 341 11.58 23.30 -18.36
C PHE A 341 10.33 22.77 -19.09
N LEU A 342 9.19 23.45 -18.98
CA LEU A 342 7.94 23.06 -19.63
C LEU A 342 8.03 22.96 -21.16
N GLN A 343 8.85 23.80 -21.80
CA GLN A 343 9.07 23.80 -23.25
C GLN A 343 9.99 22.65 -23.69
N THR A 344 10.80 22.10 -22.78
CA THR A 344 11.68 20.96 -23.06
C THR A 344 11.01 19.60 -22.93
N ILE A 345 9.86 19.51 -22.26
CA ILE A 345 9.08 18.27 -22.15
C ILE A 345 8.58 17.87 -23.54
N PRO A 346 8.93 16.67 -24.06
CA PRO A 346 8.47 16.23 -25.37
C PRO A 346 6.93 16.11 -25.43
N ASP A 347 6.32 16.62 -26.51
CA ASP A 347 4.90 16.41 -26.82
C ASP A 347 4.61 14.92 -27.11
N SER A 348 3.36 14.47 -26.91
CA SER A 348 3.01 13.07 -27.20
C SER A 348 1.63 12.90 -27.84
N PRO A 349 1.60 12.36 -29.08
CA PRO A 349 0.53 11.43 -29.45
C PRO A 349 1.02 10.12 -30.13
N LYS A 350 2.33 9.89 -30.35
CA LYS A 350 2.83 8.72 -31.13
C LYS A 350 3.80 7.80 -30.36
N ARG A 351 3.79 6.51 -30.70
CA ARG A 351 4.55 5.44 -30.02
C ARG A 351 6.07 5.66 -29.95
N HIS A 352 6.71 6.28 -30.94
CA HIS A 352 8.16 6.59 -30.89
C HIS A 352 8.53 7.74 -29.94
N GLN A 353 7.61 8.68 -29.69
CA GLN A 353 7.81 9.77 -28.73
C GLN A 353 7.61 9.29 -27.28
N ALA A 354 6.98 8.13 -27.10
CA ALA A 354 6.78 7.50 -25.80
C ALA A 354 8.12 7.11 -25.14
N ASP A 355 9.07 6.61 -25.93
CA ASP A 355 10.43 6.30 -25.46
C ASP A 355 11.25 7.56 -25.16
N GLN A 356 11.03 8.64 -25.91
CA GLN A 356 11.67 9.93 -25.69
C GLN A 356 11.20 10.57 -24.37
N ARG A 357 9.90 10.50 -24.05
CA ARG A 357 9.37 11.01 -22.78
C ARG A 357 9.85 10.21 -21.58
N GLU A 358 9.89 8.88 -21.69
CA GLU A 358 10.50 8.04 -20.66
C GLU A 358 11.96 8.44 -20.40
N THR A 359 12.75 8.55 -21.48
CA THR A 359 14.17 8.95 -21.38
C THR A 359 14.29 10.35 -20.78
N PHE A 360 13.43 11.28 -21.19
CA PHE A 360 13.38 12.63 -20.65
C PHE A 360 13.19 12.62 -19.14
N TYR A 361 12.13 11.98 -18.63
CA TYR A 361 11.84 11.98 -17.19
C TYR A 361 12.92 11.25 -16.38
N ILE A 362 13.43 10.11 -16.85
CA ILE A 362 14.51 9.39 -16.16
C ILE A 362 15.79 10.24 -16.10
N THR A 363 16.06 11.05 -17.13
CA THR A 363 17.26 11.89 -17.19
C THR A 363 17.13 13.15 -16.33
N HIS A 364 15.96 13.77 -16.29
CA HIS A 364 15.75 15.04 -15.58
C HIS A 364 15.34 14.86 -14.12
N PHE A 365 14.72 13.73 -13.76
CA PHE A 365 14.28 13.44 -12.39
C PHE A 365 15.11 12.31 -11.80
N GLY A 366 16.25 12.68 -11.23
CA GLY A 366 17.20 11.77 -10.58
C GLY A 366 16.58 10.97 -9.43
N ALA A 367 15.58 11.52 -8.72
CA ALA A 367 14.83 10.80 -7.70
C ALA A 367 14.14 9.52 -8.24
N LEU A 368 13.67 9.52 -9.50
CA LEU A 368 13.11 8.31 -10.14
C LEU A 368 14.14 7.20 -10.29
N SER A 369 15.44 7.52 -10.33
CA SER A 369 16.49 6.52 -10.44
C SER A 369 16.73 5.76 -9.12
N LEU A 370 16.32 6.36 -8.01
CA LEU A 370 16.55 5.88 -6.66
C LEU A 370 15.41 4.99 -6.15
N VAL A 371 14.18 5.25 -6.61
CA VAL A 371 13.00 4.45 -6.22
C VAL A 371 13.02 3.04 -6.80
N PRO A 372 12.37 2.07 -6.13
CA PRO A 372 12.08 0.75 -6.68
C PRO A 372 11.45 0.82 -8.06
N LEU A 373 11.90 -0.01 -8.99
CA LEU A 373 11.25 -0.18 -10.28
C LEU A 373 9.86 -0.82 -10.09
N PRO A 374 8.83 -0.32 -10.80
CA PRO A 374 7.56 -1.02 -10.92
C PRO A 374 7.76 -2.47 -11.33
N LEU A 375 6.96 -3.37 -10.76
CA LEU A 375 7.03 -4.81 -11.08
C LEU A 375 6.70 -5.05 -12.55
N ASP A 376 7.38 -6.04 -13.14
CA ASP A 376 7.33 -6.37 -14.58
C ASP A 376 7.84 -5.25 -15.52
N SER A 377 8.80 -4.46 -15.04
CA SER A 377 9.59 -3.54 -15.88
C SER A 377 10.57 -4.29 -16.79
N ASP A 378 10.94 -3.67 -17.91
CA ASP A 378 11.86 -4.27 -18.88
C ASP A 378 13.31 -4.16 -18.41
N ILE A 379 13.68 -5.00 -17.45
CA ILE A 379 15.04 -5.09 -16.91
C ILE A 379 16.07 -5.34 -18.02
N ALA A 380 15.70 -6.05 -19.09
CA ALA A 380 16.61 -6.32 -20.19
C ALA A 380 16.98 -5.07 -20.98
N ARG A 381 16.06 -4.10 -21.06
CA ARG A 381 16.26 -2.78 -21.65
C ARG A 381 17.12 -1.87 -20.77
N TYR A 382 16.86 -1.82 -19.46
CA TYR A 382 17.59 -0.93 -18.54
C TYR A 382 18.99 -1.43 -18.20
N PHE A 383 19.18 -2.76 -18.17
CA PHE A 383 20.44 -3.40 -17.79
C PHE A 383 20.88 -4.40 -18.88
N PRO A 384 21.18 -3.95 -20.11
CA PRO A 384 21.48 -4.85 -21.23
C PRO A 384 22.75 -5.67 -21.00
N THR A 385 23.74 -5.08 -20.31
CA THR A 385 25.09 -5.63 -20.08
C THR A 385 25.37 -6.07 -18.63
N ASP A 386 24.41 -5.94 -17.70
CA ASP A 386 24.61 -6.34 -16.31
C ASP A 386 24.70 -7.87 -16.19
N ILE A 387 25.78 -8.37 -15.57
CA ILE A 387 26.01 -9.80 -15.34
C ILE A 387 24.92 -10.45 -14.48
N ARG A 388 24.25 -9.67 -13.62
CA ARG A 388 23.13 -10.08 -12.76
C ARG A 388 21.78 -10.00 -13.47
N LYS A 389 21.71 -9.67 -14.77
CA LYS A 389 20.45 -9.49 -15.51
C LYS A 389 19.39 -10.58 -15.26
N LYS A 390 19.77 -11.86 -15.21
CA LYS A 390 18.83 -12.96 -14.90
C LYS A 390 18.24 -12.85 -13.49
N GLU A 391 19.07 -12.49 -12.51
CA GLU A 391 18.65 -12.25 -11.12
C GLU A 391 17.76 -11.02 -11.03
N LEU A 392 18.15 -9.90 -11.65
CA LEU A 392 17.36 -8.66 -11.66
C LEU A 392 15.97 -8.87 -12.30
N ILE A 393 15.89 -9.64 -13.41
CA ILE A 393 14.62 -10.04 -14.02
C ILE A 393 13.77 -10.84 -13.03
N GLN A 394 14.39 -11.72 -12.23
CA GLN A 394 13.66 -12.51 -11.25
C GLN A 394 13.16 -11.67 -10.07
N LEU A 395 13.94 -10.69 -9.62
CA LEU A 395 13.57 -9.79 -8.52
C LEU A 395 12.43 -8.84 -8.90
N ASN A 396 12.44 -8.31 -10.13
CA ASN A 396 11.44 -7.35 -10.58
C ASN A 396 10.12 -7.99 -11.06
N ARG A 397 10.03 -9.32 -11.16
CA ARG A 397 8.76 -9.99 -11.50
C ARG A 397 7.73 -9.81 -10.41
N ILE A 398 6.45 -9.78 -10.81
CA ILE A 398 5.33 -9.91 -9.87
C ILE A 398 5.60 -11.06 -8.88
N PRO A 399 5.54 -10.81 -7.56
CA PRO A 399 5.81 -11.83 -6.56
C PRO A 399 4.92 -13.03 -6.76
N TYR A 400 5.57 -14.14 -7.07
CA TYR A 400 4.93 -15.43 -7.30
C TYR A 400 3.93 -15.81 -6.18
N TYR A 401 4.29 -15.49 -4.93
CA TYR A 401 3.56 -15.86 -3.73
C TYR A 401 2.45 -14.89 -3.34
N ARG A 402 2.22 -13.83 -4.12
CA ARG A 402 1.26 -12.77 -3.80
C ARG A 402 -0.16 -13.29 -3.67
N ASN A 403 -0.62 -14.12 -4.61
CA ASN A 403 -2.00 -14.62 -4.58
C ASN A 403 -2.24 -15.58 -3.41
N TYR A 404 -1.22 -16.35 -3.02
CA TYR A 404 -1.26 -17.08 -1.75
C TYR A 404 -1.39 -16.12 -0.57
N ALA A 405 -0.54 -15.08 -0.50
CA ALA A 405 -0.57 -14.18 0.66
C ALA A 405 -1.94 -13.51 0.75
N ARG A 406 -2.47 -13.06 -0.38
CA ARG A 406 -3.82 -12.53 -0.52
C ARG A 406 -4.89 -13.50 0.00
N SER A 407 -4.87 -14.79 -0.36
CA SER A 407 -5.87 -15.75 0.14
C SER A 407 -5.76 -16.05 1.65
N ARG A 408 -4.69 -15.60 2.30
CA ARG A 408 -4.49 -15.73 3.75
C ARG A 408 -4.83 -14.45 4.52
N VAL A 409 -4.51 -13.28 3.96
CA VAL A 409 -4.67 -11.99 4.67
C VAL A 409 -5.85 -11.16 4.18
N ALA A 410 -6.27 -11.28 2.93
CA ALA A 410 -7.36 -10.50 2.37
C ALA A 410 -8.72 -11.16 2.70
N ASN A 411 -9.79 -10.45 2.37
CA ASN A 411 -11.13 -11.01 2.50
C ASN A 411 -11.34 -12.02 1.38
N SER A 412 -11.86 -13.20 1.70
CA SER A 412 -12.13 -14.26 0.72
C SER A 412 -13.57 -14.72 0.81
N LEU A 413 -14.18 -14.97 -0.35
CA LEU A 413 -15.44 -15.70 -0.44
C LEU A 413 -15.12 -17.17 -0.68
N ILE A 414 -15.63 -18.05 0.16
CA ILE A 414 -15.55 -19.49 0.01
C ILE A 414 -16.90 -20.00 -0.43
N VAL A 415 -16.88 -20.94 -1.38
CA VAL A 415 -18.05 -21.72 -1.79
C VAL A 415 -17.76 -23.18 -1.57
N GLY A 416 -18.63 -23.85 -0.82
CA GLY A 416 -18.51 -25.25 -0.43
C GLY A 416 -19.69 -26.08 -0.93
N PHE A 417 -19.40 -27.32 -1.31
CA PHE A 417 -20.39 -28.34 -1.61
C PHE A 417 -20.08 -29.59 -0.79
N GLY A 418 -21.08 -30.22 -0.20
CA GLY A 418 -20.86 -31.39 0.63
C GLY A 418 -22.08 -32.21 0.92
N GLN A 419 -21.91 -33.15 1.86
CA GLN A 419 -22.96 -34.05 2.31
C GLN A 419 -22.99 -34.11 3.85
N VAL A 420 -24.19 -34.31 4.40
CA VAL A 420 -24.41 -34.53 5.83
C VAL A 420 -24.44 -36.02 6.11
N ARG A 421 -23.89 -36.43 7.25
CA ARG A 421 -23.96 -37.79 7.79
C ARG A 421 -24.38 -37.72 9.25
N ASP A 422 -25.28 -38.62 9.65
CA ASP A 422 -25.51 -38.87 11.08
C ASP A 422 -24.32 -39.69 11.60
N ILE A 423 -23.88 -39.38 12.82
CA ILE A 423 -22.72 -40.03 13.45
C ILE A 423 -23.16 -41.23 14.30
N ASN A 424 -24.41 -41.22 14.77
CA ASN A 424 -24.94 -42.26 15.65
C ASN A 424 -25.68 -43.37 14.90
N ASN A 425 -25.86 -43.25 13.59
CA ASN A 425 -26.47 -44.25 12.73
C ASN A 425 -25.69 -44.35 11.41
N THR A 426 -24.88 -45.41 11.27
CA THR A 426 -24.00 -45.61 10.09
C THR A 426 -24.72 -46.12 8.86
N ASP A 427 -25.97 -46.60 9.01
CA ASP A 427 -26.74 -47.22 7.92
C ASP A 427 -27.66 -46.23 7.20
N ASP A 428 -27.94 -45.06 7.81
CA ASP A 428 -28.78 -44.01 7.23
C ASP A 428 -27.95 -42.77 6.87
N PHE A 429 -27.62 -42.62 5.58
CA PHE A 429 -27.24 -41.33 5.05
C PHE A 429 -28.42 -40.37 5.24
N LEU A 430 -28.28 -39.33 6.07
CA LEU A 430 -29.12 -38.15 5.93
C LEU A 430 -28.82 -37.58 4.53
N PRO A 431 -29.70 -37.70 3.54
CA PRO A 431 -29.33 -37.49 2.17
C PRO A 431 -29.44 -36.00 1.91
N TYR A 432 -28.59 -35.18 2.51
CA TYR A 432 -28.57 -33.74 2.27
C TYR A 432 -27.36 -33.39 1.45
N GLY A 433 -27.58 -32.78 0.29
CA GLY A 433 -26.58 -31.98 -0.38
C GLY A 433 -26.51 -30.63 0.34
N VAL A 434 -25.31 -30.20 0.72
CA VAL A 434 -25.09 -28.91 1.37
C VAL A 434 -24.36 -27.98 0.43
N PHE A 435 -24.91 -26.79 0.26
CA PHE A 435 -24.24 -25.64 -0.33
C PHE A 435 -23.86 -24.67 0.80
N ASP A 436 -22.58 -24.34 0.93
CA ASP A 436 -22.06 -23.41 1.95
C ASP A 436 -21.41 -22.21 1.25
N THR A 437 -21.70 -21.01 1.73
CA THR A 437 -20.98 -19.79 1.36
C THR A 437 -20.43 -19.15 2.60
N ARG A 438 -19.17 -18.71 2.53
CA ARG A 438 -18.44 -18.24 3.71
C ARG A 438 -17.57 -17.06 3.36
N ILE A 439 -17.73 -15.97 4.08
CA ILE A 439 -16.84 -14.82 4.02
C ILE A 439 -15.81 -14.98 5.14
N ILE A 440 -14.54 -14.97 4.78
CA ILE A 440 -13.45 -14.79 5.73
C ILE A 440 -13.05 -13.33 5.70
N ILE A 441 -13.07 -12.71 6.88
CA ILE A 441 -12.49 -11.39 7.11
C ILE A 441 -11.08 -11.63 7.64
N GLY A 442 -10.08 -11.34 6.81
CA GLY A 442 -8.67 -11.53 7.16
C GLY A 442 -8.26 -10.67 8.35
N SER A 443 -7.31 -11.15 9.16
CA SER A 443 -6.80 -10.40 10.32
C SER A 443 -5.32 -10.08 10.21
N LYS A 444 -4.88 -9.10 11.02
CA LYS A 444 -3.46 -8.74 11.19
C LYS A 444 -2.68 -9.73 12.08
N HIS A 445 -3.35 -10.76 12.61
CA HIS A 445 -2.75 -11.73 13.53
C HIS A 445 -2.31 -12.97 12.77
N TYR A 446 -1.03 -12.97 12.39
CA TYR A 446 -0.39 -14.09 11.74
C TYR A 446 1.06 -14.25 12.20
N ASN A 447 1.57 -15.46 12.04
CA ASN A 447 2.98 -15.77 12.10
C ASN A 447 3.42 -16.20 10.70
N TYR A 448 4.40 -15.49 10.13
CA TYR A 448 4.88 -15.70 8.78
C TYR A 448 6.41 -15.76 8.77
N HIS A 449 6.95 -16.84 8.22
CA HIS A 449 8.38 -16.99 8.01
C HIS A 449 8.79 -16.54 6.60
N ASP A 450 9.87 -15.78 6.52
CA ASP A 450 10.44 -15.32 5.25
C ASP A 450 10.87 -16.48 4.34
N ARG A 451 10.81 -16.27 3.02
CA ARG A 451 11.05 -17.29 1.98
C ARG A 451 12.35 -18.08 2.17
N ALA A 452 13.42 -17.41 2.56
CA ALA A 452 14.73 -18.05 2.77
C ALA A 452 14.68 -19.14 3.86
N ARG A 453 13.77 -18.99 4.83
CA ARG A 453 13.61 -19.84 6.00
C ARG A 453 12.37 -20.74 5.94
N LYS A 454 11.57 -20.69 4.87
CA LYS A 454 10.27 -21.40 4.75
C LYS A 454 10.35 -22.92 4.95
N ARG A 455 11.42 -23.58 4.51
CA ARG A 455 11.46 -25.04 4.57
C ARG A 455 11.43 -25.51 6.03
N GLY A 456 10.44 -26.33 6.39
CA GLY A 456 10.27 -26.87 7.73
C GLY A 456 9.59 -25.93 8.72
N THR A 457 9.05 -24.78 8.27
CA THR A 457 8.33 -23.85 9.15
C THR A 457 6.83 -24.07 9.12
N PHE A 458 6.15 -23.57 10.15
CA PHE A 458 4.70 -23.55 10.26
C PHE A 458 4.22 -22.10 10.35
N ASP A 459 3.49 -21.65 9.33
CA ASP A 459 2.85 -20.33 9.35
C ASP A 459 1.43 -20.45 9.84
N THR A 460 0.95 -19.42 10.52
CA THR A 460 -0.42 -19.41 11.07
C THR A 460 -1.12 -18.10 10.74
N TRP A 461 -2.41 -18.19 10.41
CA TRP A 461 -3.26 -17.07 10.05
C TRP A 461 -4.58 -17.18 10.80
N ARG A 462 -5.08 -16.04 11.28
CA ARG A 462 -6.35 -15.95 12.00
C ARG A 462 -7.28 -14.97 11.30
N GLY A 463 -8.57 -15.11 11.52
CA GLY A 463 -9.60 -14.34 10.84
C GLY A 463 -10.96 -14.59 11.45
N LEU A 464 -11.93 -13.76 11.05
CA LEU A 464 -13.33 -13.92 11.43
C LEU A 464 -14.10 -14.55 10.27
N THR A 465 -15.11 -15.33 10.59
CA THR A 465 -15.98 -15.97 9.59
C THR A 465 -17.41 -15.49 9.74
N ALA A 466 -18.07 -15.31 8.61
CA ALA A 466 -19.52 -15.23 8.49
C ALA A 466 -19.93 -16.21 7.39
N ALA A 467 -20.78 -17.18 7.71
CA ALA A 467 -21.14 -18.25 6.79
C ALA A 467 -22.65 -18.47 6.73
N PHE A 468 -23.12 -18.83 5.54
CA PHE A 468 -24.47 -19.26 5.27
C PHE A 468 -24.42 -20.64 4.63
N ALA A 469 -25.25 -21.57 5.11
CA ALA A 469 -25.37 -22.88 4.48
C ALA A 469 -26.83 -23.21 4.18
N TYR A 470 -27.06 -23.87 3.05
CA TYR A 470 -28.34 -24.41 2.63
C TYR A 470 -28.21 -25.91 2.45
N GLY A 471 -29.01 -26.67 3.17
CA GLY A 471 -29.10 -28.11 3.04
C GLY A 471 -30.37 -28.52 2.31
N GLN A 472 -30.22 -29.19 1.18
CA GLN A 472 -31.33 -29.74 0.39
C GLN A 472 -31.35 -31.26 0.45
N PRO A 473 -32.51 -31.89 0.74
CA PRO A 473 -32.66 -33.33 0.65
C PRO A 473 -32.45 -33.82 -0.80
N LEU A 474 -31.64 -34.86 -0.95
CA LEU A 474 -31.33 -35.61 -2.16
C LEU A 474 -32.34 -36.75 -2.25
N TYR A 475 -33.51 -36.43 -2.80
CA TYR A 475 -34.65 -37.35 -2.87
C TYR A 475 -34.37 -38.65 -3.66
N THR A 476 -33.30 -38.69 -4.45
CA THR A 476 -32.83 -39.90 -5.17
C THR A 476 -32.22 -40.96 -4.26
N LEU A 477 -31.93 -40.64 -3.01
CA LEU A 477 -31.32 -41.54 -2.01
C LEU A 477 -32.31 -41.91 -0.88
N ILE A 478 -33.58 -41.52 -0.99
CA ILE A 478 -34.61 -41.73 0.04
C ILE A 478 -35.63 -42.74 -0.49
N PRO A 479 -35.89 -43.86 0.21
CA PRO A 479 -36.98 -44.76 -0.14
C PRO A 479 -38.32 -44.02 -0.20
N GLU A 480 -39.17 -44.31 -1.18
CA GLU A 480 -40.47 -43.63 -1.39
C GLU A 480 -41.41 -43.71 -0.17
N THR A 481 -41.17 -44.66 0.73
CA THR A 481 -41.95 -44.95 1.95
C THR A 481 -41.55 -44.11 3.17
N THR A 482 -40.52 -43.27 3.06
CA THR A 482 -39.97 -42.47 4.18
C THR A 482 -40.48 -41.03 4.15
N GLU A 483 -40.79 -40.47 5.33
CA GLU A 483 -41.18 -39.06 5.44
C GLU A 483 -40.08 -38.17 4.89
N ARG A 484 -40.42 -37.30 3.93
CA ARG A 484 -39.42 -36.51 3.20
C ARG A 484 -38.79 -35.48 4.14
N PRO A 485 -37.45 -35.51 4.33
CA PRO A 485 -36.75 -34.50 5.12
C PRO A 485 -36.98 -33.13 4.49
N GLN A 486 -37.11 -32.09 5.30
CA GLN A 486 -37.30 -30.72 4.82
C GLN A 486 -35.95 -30.03 4.63
N PRO A 487 -35.82 -29.02 3.76
CA PRO A 487 -34.58 -28.27 3.64
C PRO A 487 -34.26 -27.50 4.93
N PHE A 488 -32.99 -27.22 5.16
CA PHE A 488 -32.53 -26.42 6.29
C PHE A 488 -31.63 -25.27 5.86
N TYR A 489 -31.55 -24.24 6.71
CA TYR A 489 -30.65 -23.10 6.56
C TYR A 489 -29.77 -22.96 7.80
N GLN A 490 -28.54 -22.51 7.61
CA GLN A 490 -27.63 -22.17 8.70
C GLN A 490 -27.09 -20.77 8.49
N ILE A 491 -27.03 -19.99 9.57
CA ILE A 491 -26.32 -18.72 9.63
C ILE A 491 -25.33 -18.83 10.78
N LYS A 492 -24.04 -18.72 10.48
CA LYS A 492 -22.94 -18.98 11.41
C LYS A 492 -21.97 -17.80 11.42
N GLY A 493 -21.41 -17.51 12.58
CA GLY A 493 -20.30 -16.58 12.76
C GLY A 493 -19.25 -17.18 13.70
N GLY A 494 -17.99 -16.85 13.47
CA GLY A 494 -16.93 -17.46 14.24
C GLY A 494 -15.52 -16.99 13.89
N VAL A 495 -14.56 -17.86 14.18
CA VAL A 495 -13.14 -17.64 13.92
C VAL A 495 -12.60 -18.71 12.97
N ASN A 496 -11.63 -18.31 12.15
CA ASN A 496 -10.80 -19.25 11.41
C ASN A 496 -9.38 -19.30 11.98
N LEU A 497 -8.77 -20.47 11.82
CA LEU A 497 -7.35 -20.68 11.97
C LEU A 497 -6.86 -21.43 10.73
N THR A 498 -5.91 -20.85 10.01
CA THR A 498 -5.23 -21.52 8.90
C THR A 498 -3.78 -21.72 9.27
N GLY A 499 -3.27 -22.93 9.12
CA GLY A 499 -1.87 -23.29 9.34
C GLY A 499 -1.25 -23.81 8.05
N ASP A 500 -0.08 -23.33 7.66
CA ASP A 500 0.62 -23.83 6.47
C ASP A 500 1.95 -24.47 6.89
N LEU A 501 2.03 -25.80 6.78
CA LEU A 501 3.25 -26.57 7.04
C LEU A 501 4.09 -26.66 5.77
N TRP A 502 5.23 -26.00 5.79
CA TRP A 502 6.08 -25.85 4.61
C TRP A 502 7.08 -26.99 4.45
N LEU A 503 6.93 -27.74 3.35
CA LEU A 503 7.80 -28.87 3.04
C LEU A 503 9.03 -28.41 2.24
N THR A 504 8.87 -27.37 1.41
CA THR A 504 9.96 -26.72 0.68
C THR A 504 9.82 -25.19 0.79
N ARG A 505 10.62 -24.43 0.03
CA ARG A 505 10.46 -22.97 -0.07
C ARG A 505 9.20 -22.55 -0.84
N ASN A 506 8.57 -23.48 -1.56
CA ASN A 506 7.42 -23.18 -2.40
C ASN A 506 6.21 -24.04 -2.01
N THR A 507 6.38 -25.31 -1.66
CA THR A 507 5.28 -26.25 -1.37
C THR A 507 4.95 -26.37 0.11
N TYR A 508 3.67 -26.51 0.43
CA TYR A 508 3.16 -26.62 1.79
C TYR A 508 1.91 -27.52 1.85
N VAL A 509 1.59 -28.00 3.05
CA VAL A 509 0.31 -28.63 3.40
C VAL A 509 -0.50 -27.62 4.21
N GLY A 510 -1.68 -27.26 3.71
CA GLY A 510 -2.56 -26.32 4.40
C GLY A 510 -3.49 -27.06 5.36
N LEU A 511 -3.53 -26.63 6.62
CA LEU A 511 -4.46 -27.05 7.65
C LEU A 511 -5.45 -25.92 7.90
N HIS A 512 -6.74 -26.25 7.93
CA HIS A 512 -7.81 -25.27 8.12
C HIS A 512 -8.64 -25.69 9.32
N SER A 513 -9.04 -24.73 10.13
CA SER A 513 -10.02 -24.96 11.19
C SER A 513 -10.96 -23.78 11.31
N TYR A 514 -12.22 -24.11 11.58
CA TYR A 514 -13.28 -23.16 11.86
C TYR A 514 -13.89 -23.49 13.22
N LEU A 515 -14.09 -22.48 14.05
CA LEU A 515 -14.94 -22.59 15.24
C LEU A 515 -16.07 -21.58 15.10
N GLU A 516 -17.26 -22.09 14.79
CA GLU A 516 -18.41 -21.27 14.48
C GLU A 516 -19.61 -21.62 15.34
N SER A 517 -20.44 -20.61 15.59
CA SER A 517 -21.72 -20.77 16.26
C SER A 517 -22.79 -19.95 15.54
N GLY A 518 -24.04 -20.35 15.68
CA GLY A 518 -25.15 -19.60 15.11
C GLY A 518 -26.46 -20.34 15.16
N LEU A 519 -27.28 -20.13 14.13
CA LEU A 519 -28.65 -20.62 14.06
C LEU A 519 -28.78 -21.65 12.95
N PHE A 520 -29.40 -22.78 13.29
CA PHE A 520 -29.92 -23.79 12.38
C PHE A 520 -31.43 -23.62 12.29
N LEU A 521 -31.96 -23.46 11.07
CA LEU A 521 -33.38 -23.22 10.81
C LEU A 521 -33.92 -24.37 9.97
N GLN A 522 -34.91 -25.08 10.49
CA GLN A 522 -35.68 -26.06 9.73
C GLN A 522 -37.14 -26.02 10.19
N ASN A 523 -38.08 -26.08 9.24
CA ASN A 523 -39.52 -26.02 9.52
C ASN A 523 -39.94 -24.79 10.34
N GLY A 524 -39.30 -23.64 10.10
CA GLY A 524 -39.56 -22.39 10.83
C GLY A 524 -39.10 -22.40 12.29
N LYS A 525 -38.42 -23.46 12.77
CA LYS A 525 -37.91 -23.57 14.14
C LYS A 525 -36.41 -23.27 14.18
N PRO A 526 -35.97 -22.28 14.98
CA PRO A 526 -34.57 -22.01 15.21
C PRO A 526 -33.98 -22.95 16.28
N HIS A 527 -32.81 -23.50 15.99
CA HIS A 527 -31.99 -24.27 16.90
C HIS A 527 -30.61 -23.63 16.98
N TRP A 528 -30.03 -23.59 18.18
CA TRP A 528 -28.64 -23.20 18.34
C TRP A 528 -27.71 -24.26 17.74
N LEU A 529 -26.68 -23.81 17.03
CA LEU A 529 -25.68 -24.64 16.37
C LEU A 529 -24.28 -24.21 16.80
N VAL A 530 -23.43 -25.19 17.08
CA VAL A 530 -21.97 -25.03 17.17
C VAL A 530 -21.32 -26.01 16.20
N SER A 531 -20.37 -25.54 15.38
CA SER A 531 -19.81 -26.30 14.26
C SER A 531 -18.27 -26.19 14.22
N PRO A 532 -17.54 -26.83 15.15
CA PRO A 532 -16.10 -27.03 14.99
C PRO A 532 -15.83 -27.80 13.70
N SER A 533 -14.87 -27.30 12.94
CA SER A 533 -14.50 -27.85 11.64
C SER A 533 -12.99 -27.92 11.51
N VAL A 534 -12.52 -28.97 10.84
CA VAL A 534 -11.10 -29.17 10.51
C VAL A 534 -10.99 -29.59 9.05
N GLY A 535 -9.90 -29.22 8.40
CA GLY A 535 -9.71 -29.58 7.03
C GLY A 535 -8.30 -29.42 6.53
N ILE A 536 -8.09 -29.90 5.32
CA ILE A 536 -6.78 -30.02 4.71
C ILE A 536 -6.80 -29.59 3.24
N GLN A 537 -5.72 -28.97 2.82
CA GLN A 537 -5.49 -28.47 1.47
C GLN A 537 -4.18 -29.08 0.95
N PHE A 538 -4.31 -30.08 0.07
CA PHE A 538 -3.18 -30.83 -0.46
C PHE A 538 -2.65 -30.31 -1.80
N LEU A 539 -3.45 -29.61 -2.62
CA LEU A 539 -3.01 -29.24 -3.96
C LEU A 539 -1.72 -28.37 -4.04
N PRO A 540 -1.37 -27.51 -3.06
CA PRO A 540 -0.07 -26.84 -3.01
C PRO A 540 1.15 -27.78 -2.88
N PHE A 541 0.92 -29.08 -2.69
CA PHE A 541 1.91 -30.16 -2.76
C PHE A 541 2.33 -30.49 -4.20
N VAL A 542 1.42 -30.35 -5.16
CA VAL A 542 1.70 -30.52 -6.59
C VAL A 542 2.34 -29.21 -7.03
N GLY A 543 3.67 -29.20 -7.21
CA GLY A 543 4.46 -28.01 -7.52
C GLY A 543 4.14 -27.30 -8.85
N THR A 544 2.97 -27.55 -9.43
CA THR A 544 2.42 -26.83 -10.59
C THR A 544 1.85 -25.51 -10.13
N TRP A 545 2.70 -24.51 -10.20
CA TRP A 545 2.37 -23.16 -9.86
C TRP A 545 1.88 -22.40 -11.10
N ALA A 546 0.83 -21.61 -10.93
CA ALA A 546 0.11 -20.94 -12.00
C ALA A 546 0.96 -19.99 -12.89
N GLY A 547 2.19 -19.67 -12.50
CA GLY A 547 3.07 -18.73 -13.21
C GLY A 547 3.83 -19.31 -14.42
N THR A 548 3.93 -20.64 -14.56
CA THR A 548 4.53 -21.29 -15.75
C THR A 548 3.48 -21.73 -16.78
N LEU A 549 2.20 -21.63 -16.41
CA LEU A 549 1.08 -22.04 -17.25
C LEU A 549 0.55 -20.86 -18.07
N PRO A 550 0.03 -21.09 -19.29
CA PRO A 550 -0.72 -20.09 -20.04
C PRO A 550 -1.83 -19.48 -19.17
N LYS A 551 -2.16 -18.19 -19.35
CA LYS A 551 -3.09 -17.43 -18.48
C LYS A 551 -4.43 -18.15 -18.19
N ILE A 552 -4.96 -18.92 -19.13
CA ILE A 552 -6.21 -19.68 -18.97
C ILE A 552 -6.00 -20.90 -18.06
N ALA A 553 -4.96 -21.70 -18.32
CA ALA A 553 -4.58 -22.82 -17.47
C ALA A 553 -4.18 -22.35 -16.06
N SER A 554 -3.52 -21.20 -15.96
CA SER A 554 -3.20 -20.51 -14.70
C SER A 554 -4.46 -20.20 -13.88
N LYS A 555 -5.51 -19.66 -14.50
CA LYS A 555 -6.80 -19.38 -13.84
C LYS A 555 -7.54 -20.63 -13.41
N ILE A 556 -7.57 -21.67 -14.25
CA ILE A 556 -8.22 -22.95 -13.94
C ILE A 556 -7.48 -23.64 -12.78
N VAL A 557 -6.15 -23.71 -12.85
CA VAL A 557 -5.32 -24.25 -11.78
C VAL A 557 -5.47 -23.42 -10.51
N GLN A 558 -5.58 -22.10 -10.57
CA GLN A 558 -5.87 -21.27 -9.38
C GLN A 558 -7.21 -21.63 -8.72
N LEU A 559 -8.24 -21.94 -9.50
CA LEU A 559 -9.55 -22.35 -8.98
C LEU A 559 -9.51 -23.75 -8.35
N ILE A 560 -8.69 -24.65 -8.87
CA ILE A 560 -8.53 -26.03 -8.36
C ILE A 560 -7.56 -26.07 -7.16
N VAL A 561 -6.49 -25.26 -7.16
CA VAL A 561 -5.48 -25.19 -6.08
C VAL A 561 -6.06 -24.66 -4.78
N SER A 562 -7.18 -23.94 -4.83
CA SER A 562 -7.90 -23.48 -3.64
C SER A 562 -8.85 -24.53 -3.04
N GLN A 563 -8.92 -25.75 -3.59
CA GLN A 563 -9.80 -26.79 -3.06
C GLN A 563 -9.33 -27.27 -1.69
N LYS A 564 -10.24 -27.21 -0.71
CA LYS A 564 -10.05 -27.70 0.66
C LYS A 564 -11.05 -28.79 0.96
N TRP A 565 -10.63 -29.79 1.72
CA TRP A 565 -11.51 -30.83 2.24
C TRP A 565 -11.76 -30.53 3.71
N ILE A 566 -13.00 -30.24 4.08
CA ILE A 566 -13.41 -29.87 5.44
C ILE A 566 -14.34 -30.94 5.99
N ALA A 567 -14.11 -31.33 7.23
CA ALA A 567 -15.02 -32.11 8.05
C ALA A 567 -15.50 -31.23 9.21
N SER A 568 -16.81 -31.10 9.35
CA SER A 568 -17.47 -30.23 10.32
C SER A 568 -18.36 -31.06 11.23
N TYR A 569 -18.12 -31.00 12.54
CA TYR A 569 -18.93 -31.69 13.54
C TYR A 569 -19.95 -30.70 14.11
N GLN A 570 -21.23 -30.91 13.79
CA GLN A 570 -22.32 -30.00 14.14
C GLN A 570 -23.07 -30.49 15.37
N LEU A 571 -23.04 -29.68 16.42
CA LEU A 571 -23.83 -29.82 17.63
C LEU A 571 -25.05 -28.91 17.52
N ILE A 572 -26.23 -29.52 17.36
CA ILE A 572 -27.48 -28.79 17.18
C ILE A 572 -28.38 -29.05 18.38
N SER A 573 -28.85 -27.98 19.03
CA SER A 573 -29.69 -28.07 20.23
C SER A 573 -30.97 -28.88 19.97
N GLY A 574 -31.17 -29.94 20.76
CA GLY A 574 -32.35 -30.80 20.68
C GLY A 574 -32.35 -31.75 19.48
N ARG A 575 -31.18 -32.02 18.87
CA ARG A 575 -31.02 -32.86 17.68
C ARG A 575 -29.76 -33.74 17.77
N PRO A 576 -29.71 -34.86 17.02
CA PRO A 576 -28.48 -35.65 16.88
C PRO A 576 -27.33 -34.82 16.31
N SER A 577 -26.12 -35.14 16.73
CA SER A 577 -24.88 -34.57 16.17
C SER A 577 -24.71 -35.01 14.72
N GLN A 578 -24.26 -34.09 13.87
CA GLN A 578 -24.08 -34.35 12.44
C GLN A 578 -22.62 -34.16 12.02
N LEU A 579 -22.13 -35.00 11.12
CA LEU A 579 -20.85 -34.82 10.44
C LEU A 579 -21.14 -34.28 9.03
N VAL A 580 -20.58 -33.13 8.69
CA VAL A 580 -20.68 -32.59 7.33
C VAL A 580 -19.31 -32.64 6.68
N ILE A 581 -19.21 -33.32 5.54
CA ILE A 581 -17.98 -33.40 4.75
C ILE A 581 -18.16 -32.53 3.51
N GLN A 582 -17.28 -31.56 3.32
CA GLN A 582 -17.38 -30.54 2.28
C GLN A 582 -16.09 -30.42 1.48
N SER A 583 -16.24 -30.15 0.20
CA SER A 583 -15.21 -29.59 -0.65
C SER A 583 -15.46 -28.08 -0.77
N GLU A 584 -14.50 -27.27 -0.33
CA GLU A 584 -14.57 -25.81 -0.38
C GLU A 584 -13.60 -25.24 -1.42
N PHE A 585 -13.98 -24.15 -2.07
CA PHE A 585 -13.18 -23.41 -3.05
C PHE A 585 -13.08 -21.94 -2.64
N ASP A 586 -11.87 -21.39 -2.68
CA ASP A 586 -11.64 -19.95 -2.47
C ASP A 586 -11.89 -19.20 -3.78
N ILE A 587 -12.88 -18.31 -3.76
CA ILE A 587 -13.14 -17.31 -4.79
C ILE A 587 -12.48 -16.02 -4.33
N SER A 588 -11.28 -15.80 -4.86
CA SER A 588 -10.54 -14.58 -4.61
C SER A 588 -11.10 -13.43 -5.45
N LEU A 589 -12.16 -12.78 -4.95
CA LEU A 589 -12.89 -11.66 -5.57
C LEU A 589 -12.00 -10.47 -5.99
#